data_AF-A0A3M1IGQ0-F1
#
_entry.id   AF-A0A3M1IGQ0-F1
#
_cell.length_a   1.000
_cell.length_b   1.000
_cell.length_c   1.000
_cell.angle_alpha   90.00
_cell.angle_beta   90.00
_cell.angle_gamma   90.00
#
_symmetry.space_group_name_H-M   'P 1'
#
loop_
_entity.id
_entity.type
_entity.pdbx_description
1 polymer ?
#
loop_
_entity_poly.entity_id
_entity_poly.type
_entity_poly.pdbx_seq_one_letter_code
_entity_poly.pdbx_strand_id
1 'polypeptide(L)'
;MSDWENIILENLNPEQQKAVQTIQGPVLILAGAGSGKTRTIVHRLAYMIHVKKIAPWKIVSVTFTNKAAQEMQQRSLEIAGPIASESIIRTYHSLGLYFLRQLAQYIDYPSNFTIWDDTDSKGALKAILSEFPGKYNQNHLRYFLGKISDFKDKLLSPEEVAEKVDLEEYEFGDILEEVYK
;
A
#
# COMPACT_ATOMS: atom_id res chain seq x y z
N MET A 1 -3.31 -3.80 36.85
CA MET A 1 -3.43 -3.42 35.43
C MET A 1 -3.65 -1.93 35.37
N SER A 2 -3.10 -1.23 34.38
CA SER A 2 -3.43 0.20 34.18
C SER A 2 -4.89 0.31 33.74
N ASP A 3 -5.54 1.44 34.03
CA ASP A 3 -6.94 1.67 33.62
C ASP A 3 -7.13 1.48 32.10
N TRP A 4 -6.12 1.90 31.33
CA TRP A 4 -6.06 1.70 29.88
C TRP A 4 -6.04 0.24 29.45
N GLU A 5 -5.29 -0.62 30.15
CA GLU A 5 -5.22 -2.03 29.78
C GLU A 5 -6.58 -2.71 29.95
N ASN A 6 -7.32 -2.38 31.00
CA ASN A 6 -8.68 -2.87 31.19
C ASN A 6 -9.61 -2.35 30.07
N ILE A 7 -9.65 -1.04 29.83
CA ILE A 7 -10.48 -0.42 28.79
C ILE A 7 -10.22 -1.04 27.41
N ILE A 8 -8.96 -1.29 27.07
CA ILE A 8 -8.57 -1.82 25.77
C ILE A 8 -8.93 -3.31 25.66
N LEU A 9 -8.93 -4.10 26.73
CA LEU A 9 -9.14 -5.55 26.65
C LEU A 9 -10.57 -6.00 26.98
N GLU A 10 -11.35 -5.18 27.67
CA GLU A 10 -12.66 -5.53 28.27
C GLU A 10 -13.65 -6.20 27.30
N ASN A 11 -13.67 -5.77 26.04
CA ASN A 11 -14.65 -6.24 25.05
C ASN A 11 -14.04 -7.12 23.94
N LEU A 12 -12.90 -7.75 24.22
CA LEU A 12 -12.21 -8.65 23.29
C LEU A 12 -12.30 -10.09 23.79
N ASN A 13 -12.48 -11.03 22.86
CA ASN A 13 -12.37 -12.45 23.21
C ASN A 13 -10.91 -12.84 23.50
N PRO A 14 -10.64 -14.01 24.11
CA PRO A 14 -9.28 -14.41 24.49
C PRO A 14 -8.25 -14.38 23.33
N GLU A 15 -8.64 -14.80 22.13
CA GLU A 15 -7.75 -14.78 20.97
C GLU A 15 -7.44 -13.36 20.49
N GLN A 16 -8.44 -12.47 20.52
CA GLN A 16 -8.24 -11.05 20.22
C GLN A 16 -7.37 -10.37 21.27
N GLN A 17 -7.57 -10.66 22.56
CA GLN A 17 -6.72 -10.13 23.64
C GLN A 17 -5.27 -10.58 23.45
N LYS A 18 -5.05 -11.87 23.18
CA LYS A 18 -3.73 -12.42 22.86
C LYS A 18 -3.09 -11.70 21.67
N ALA A 19 -3.84 -11.48 20.60
CA ALA A 19 -3.36 -10.76 19.42
C ALA A 19 -3.02 -9.28 19.70
N VAL A 20 -3.77 -8.62 20.58
CA VAL A 20 -3.53 -7.24 21.03
C VAL A 20 -2.28 -7.14 21.90
N GLN A 21 -2.09 -8.09 22.83
CA GLN A 21 -0.99 -8.07 23.79
C GLN A 21 0.35 -8.53 23.19
N THR A 22 0.31 -9.37 22.14
CA THR A 22 1.51 -9.89 21.47
C THR A 22 2.14 -8.82 20.56
N ILE A 23 2.92 -7.91 21.14
CA ILE A 23 3.54 -6.79 20.41
C ILE A 23 4.98 -7.03 19.95
N GLN A 24 5.62 -8.12 20.40
CA GLN A 24 6.98 -8.46 20.03
C GLN A 24 7.00 -9.54 18.94
N GLY A 25 7.89 -9.36 17.95
CA GLY A 25 8.06 -10.30 16.85
C GLY A 25 6.92 -10.30 15.81
N PRO A 26 7.07 -11.11 14.75
CA PRO A 26 6.06 -11.24 13.69
C PRO A 26 4.82 -11.98 14.22
N VAL A 27 3.64 -11.49 13.85
CA VAL A 27 2.35 -12.08 14.23
C VAL A 27 1.43 -12.17 13.00
N LEU A 28 0.88 -13.35 12.74
CA LEU A 28 -0.15 -13.58 11.73
C LEU A 28 -1.51 -13.82 12.41
N ILE A 29 -2.50 -13.01 12.08
CA ILE A 29 -3.88 -13.15 12.58
C ILE A 29 -4.74 -13.72 11.45
N LEU A 30 -5.10 -15.00 11.56
CA LEU A 30 -6.05 -15.64 10.65
C LEU A 30 -7.47 -15.42 11.14
N ALA A 31 -8.30 -14.76 10.32
CA ALA A 31 -9.58 -14.27 10.79
C ALA A 31 -10.64 -14.22 9.68
N GLY A 32 -11.77 -14.90 9.92
CA GLY A 32 -12.91 -14.99 9.01
C GLY A 32 -13.68 -13.67 8.84
N ALA A 33 -14.66 -13.66 7.95
CA ALA A 33 -15.58 -12.52 7.84
C ALA A 33 -16.30 -12.28 9.17
N GLY A 34 -16.49 -11.02 9.56
CA GLY A 34 -17.21 -10.66 10.79
C GLY A 34 -16.47 -10.92 12.11
N SER A 35 -15.28 -11.53 12.12
CA SER A 35 -14.56 -11.91 13.36
C SER A 35 -13.89 -10.76 14.13
N GLY A 36 -14.15 -9.50 13.73
CA GLY A 36 -13.58 -8.32 14.40
C GLY A 36 -12.13 -7.98 14.05
N LYS A 37 -11.59 -8.40 12.89
CA LYS A 37 -10.22 -8.10 12.44
C LYS A 37 -9.77 -6.65 12.68
N THR A 38 -10.55 -5.70 12.16
CA THR A 38 -10.25 -4.27 12.28
C THR A 38 -10.28 -3.82 13.74
N ARG A 39 -11.22 -4.34 14.54
CA ARG A 39 -11.30 -4.07 15.98
C ARG A 39 -10.02 -4.52 16.69
N THR A 40 -9.55 -5.74 16.42
CA THR A 40 -8.30 -6.26 17.00
C THR A 40 -7.10 -5.38 16.66
N ILE A 41 -6.98 -4.94 15.40
CA ILE A 41 -5.86 -4.06 14.96
C ILE A 41 -5.90 -2.71 15.67
N VAL A 42 -7.08 -2.10 15.77
CA VAL A 42 -7.27 -0.79 16.42
C VAL A 42 -6.97 -0.86 17.92
N HIS A 43 -7.46 -1.92 18.60
CA HIS A 43 -7.13 -2.15 20.01
C HIS A 43 -5.65 -2.44 20.23
N ARG A 44 -4.98 -3.13 19.29
CA ARG A 44 -3.53 -3.36 19.32
C ARG A 44 -2.74 -2.05 19.22
N LEU A 45 -3.16 -1.14 18.34
CA LEU A 45 -2.58 0.21 18.27
C LEU A 45 -2.73 0.96 19.60
N ALA A 46 -3.94 0.96 20.18
CA ALA A 46 -4.18 1.58 21.48
C ALA A 46 -3.31 0.98 22.59
N TYR A 47 -3.15 -0.35 22.60
CA TYR A 47 -2.33 -1.07 23.56
C TYR A 47 -0.84 -0.68 23.44
N MET A 48 -0.33 -0.60 22.20
CA MET A 48 1.03 -0.14 21.93
C MET A 48 1.27 1.28 22.46
N ILE A 49 0.34 2.21 22.25
CA ILE A 49 0.45 3.59 22.70
C ILE A 49 0.34 3.69 24.22
N HIS A 50 -0.77 3.22 24.81
CA HIS A 50 -1.11 3.54 26.19
C HIS A 50 -0.49 2.61 27.22
N VAL A 51 -0.38 1.32 26.89
CA VAL A 51 0.15 0.30 27.82
C VAL A 51 1.64 0.12 27.62
N LYS A 52 2.10 0.04 26.37
CA LYS A 52 3.51 -0.16 26.04
C LYS A 52 4.30 1.12 25.85
N LYS A 53 3.64 2.29 25.91
CA LYS A 53 4.26 3.62 25.82
C LYS A 53 5.10 3.79 24.54
N ILE A 54 4.68 3.16 23.45
CA ILE A 54 5.29 3.33 22.13
C ILE A 54 4.79 4.65 21.55
N ALA A 55 5.72 5.49 21.11
CA ALA A 55 5.38 6.74 20.45
C ALA A 55 4.53 6.47 19.18
N PRO A 56 3.37 7.13 19.00
CA PRO A 56 2.44 6.81 17.92
C PRO A 56 3.05 6.92 16.52
N TRP A 57 3.93 7.89 16.28
CA TRP A 57 4.63 8.08 14.99
C TRP A 57 5.59 6.94 14.63
N LYS A 58 5.84 5.99 15.55
CA LYS A 58 6.57 4.73 15.28
C LYS A 58 5.65 3.57 14.88
N ILE A 59 4.33 3.79 14.84
CA ILE A 59 3.33 2.77 14.51
C ILE A 59 2.81 3.05 13.10
N VAL A 60 2.93 2.05 12.23
CA VAL A 60 2.42 2.08 10.85
C VAL A 60 1.32 1.04 10.69
N SER A 61 0.17 1.47 10.19
CA SER A 61 -0.94 0.62 9.79
C SER A 61 -1.27 0.86 8.33
N VAL A 62 -1.25 -0.21 7.53
CA VAL A 62 -1.47 -0.14 6.08
C VAL A 62 -2.71 -0.92 5.68
N THR A 63 -3.47 -0.40 4.72
CA THR A 63 -4.65 -1.06 4.16
C THR A 63 -4.74 -0.83 2.64
N PHE A 64 -5.69 -1.48 1.99
CA PHE A 64 -5.84 -1.43 0.52
C PHE A 64 -6.70 -0.27 0.04
N THR A 65 -7.65 0.23 0.84
CA THR A 65 -8.60 1.25 0.40
C THR A 65 -8.57 2.50 1.28
N ASN A 66 -8.81 3.66 0.68
CA ASN A 66 -8.89 4.92 1.41
C ASN A 66 -10.01 4.89 2.46
N LYS A 67 -11.15 4.26 2.13
CA LYS A 67 -12.26 4.08 3.07
C LYS A 67 -11.84 3.29 4.31
N ALA A 68 -11.12 2.18 4.13
CA ALA A 68 -10.64 1.38 5.27
C ALA A 68 -9.60 2.16 6.11
N ALA A 69 -8.76 2.98 5.47
CA ALA A 69 -7.77 3.79 6.18
C ALA A 69 -8.46 4.86 7.05
N GLN A 70 -9.44 5.56 6.48
CA GLN A 70 -10.26 6.56 7.19
C GLN A 70 -11.04 5.93 8.35
N GLU A 71 -11.67 4.78 8.12
CA GLU A 71 -12.40 4.05 9.16
C GLU A 71 -11.48 3.58 10.28
N MET A 72 -10.30 3.06 9.94
CA MET A 72 -9.29 2.65 10.94
C MET A 72 -8.78 3.85 11.74
N GLN A 73 -8.56 4.99 11.09
CA GLN A 73 -8.15 6.23 11.76
C GLN A 73 -9.22 6.70 12.74
N GLN A 74 -10.48 6.78 12.31
CA GLN A 74 -11.61 7.17 13.15
C GLN A 74 -11.73 6.26 14.39
N ARG A 75 -11.73 4.94 14.18
CA ARG A 75 -11.81 3.97 15.27
C ARG A 75 -10.59 4.04 16.21
N SER A 76 -9.41 4.35 15.68
CA SER A 76 -8.20 4.53 16.49
C SER A 76 -8.30 5.75 17.40
N LEU A 77 -8.88 6.85 16.89
CA LEU A 77 -9.16 8.05 17.69
C LEU A 77 -10.20 7.78 18.79
N GLU A 78 -11.22 6.99 18.49
CA GLU A 78 -12.26 6.62 19.47
C GLU A 78 -11.69 5.83 20.65
N ILE A 79 -10.77 4.89 20.41
CA ILE A 79 -10.22 4.06 21.49
C ILE A 79 -9.00 4.66 22.18
N ALA A 80 -8.09 5.27 21.43
CA ALA A 80 -6.81 5.73 21.97
C ALA A 80 -6.79 7.24 22.17
N GLY A 81 -7.85 7.95 21.77
CA GLY A 81 -7.95 9.40 21.89
C GLY A 81 -7.14 10.15 20.82
N PRO A 82 -7.03 11.49 20.95
CA PRO A 82 -6.41 12.36 19.95
C PRO A 82 -4.97 12.00 19.58
N ILE A 83 -4.21 11.42 20.53
CA ILE A 83 -2.82 11.00 20.34
C ILE A 83 -2.64 9.96 19.21
N ALA A 84 -3.71 9.21 18.88
CA ALA A 84 -3.67 8.25 17.78
C ALA A 84 -3.54 8.92 16.40
N SER A 85 -3.88 10.21 16.27
CA SER A 85 -3.71 10.97 15.02
C SER A 85 -2.26 11.08 14.56
N GLU A 86 -1.30 10.91 15.47
CA GLU A 86 0.14 10.91 15.18
C GLU A 86 0.62 9.56 14.61
N SER A 87 -0.21 8.52 14.62
CA SER A 87 0.13 7.22 13.99
C SER A 87 0.03 7.30 12.47
N ILE A 88 0.85 6.51 11.77
CA ILE A 88 0.83 6.46 10.30
C ILE A 88 -0.23 5.44 9.86
N ILE A 89 -1.44 5.89 9.56
CA ILE A 89 -2.54 5.04 9.06
C ILE A 89 -2.83 5.43 7.60
N ARG A 90 -2.43 4.61 6.64
CA ARG A 90 -2.45 4.95 5.21
C ARG A 90 -2.80 3.74 4.33
N THR A 91 -3.09 3.99 3.05
CA THR A 91 -3.02 2.94 2.03
C THR A 91 -1.56 2.68 1.62
N TYR A 92 -1.28 1.55 0.96
CA TYR A 92 0.05 1.28 0.39
C TYR A 92 0.54 2.43 -0.50
N HIS A 93 -0.29 2.87 -1.44
CA HIS A 93 0.03 4.00 -2.33
C HIS A 93 0.23 5.32 -1.56
N SER A 94 -0.65 5.64 -0.62
CA SER A 94 -0.52 6.86 0.20
C SER A 94 0.73 6.84 1.08
N LEU A 95 1.17 5.67 1.54
CA LEU A 95 2.40 5.50 2.29
C LEU A 95 3.64 5.63 1.39
N GLY A 96 3.63 5.00 0.22
CA GLY A 96 4.69 5.14 -0.78
C GLY A 96 4.89 6.60 -1.19
N LEU A 97 3.80 7.30 -1.50
CA LEU A 97 3.84 8.73 -1.83
C LEU A 97 4.37 9.59 -0.67
N TYR A 98 3.99 9.26 0.57
CA TYR A 98 4.50 9.95 1.76
C TYR A 98 6.03 9.84 1.85
N PHE A 99 6.59 8.65 1.66
CA PHE A 99 8.04 8.46 1.66
C PHE A 99 8.73 9.10 0.47
N LEU A 100 8.19 8.92 -0.75
CA LEU A 100 8.77 9.52 -1.96
C LEU A 100 8.86 11.04 -1.84
N ARG A 101 7.83 11.72 -1.33
CA ARG A 101 7.87 13.18 -1.13
C ARG A 101 8.92 13.61 -0.10
N GLN A 102 9.11 12.84 0.96
CA GLN A 102 10.09 13.15 2.01
C GLN A 102 11.53 12.85 1.58
N LEU A 103 11.71 11.82 0.76
CA LEU A 103 13.03 11.30 0.37
C LEU A 103 13.42 11.65 -1.07
N ALA A 104 12.59 12.42 -1.78
CA ALA A 104 12.77 12.82 -3.18
C ALA A 104 14.19 13.33 -3.50
N GLN A 105 14.77 14.11 -2.58
CA GLN A 105 16.12 14.65 -2.71
C GLN A 105 17.24 13.58 -2.82
N TYR A 106 16.97 12.33 -2.42
CA TYR A 106 17.93 11.24 -2.47
C TYR A 106 17.84 10.39 -3.75
N ILE A 107 16.83 10.63 -4.59
CA ILE A 107 16.57 9.83 -5.80
C ILE A 107 16.54 10.70 -7.06
N ASP A 108 17.17 11.88 -7.01
CA ASP A 108 17.21 12.87 -8.10
C ASP A 108 15.84 13.15 -8.73
N TYR A 109 14.81 13.16 -7.90
CA TYR A 109 13.43 13.37 -8.32
C TYR A 109 12.84 14.60 -7.62
N PRO A 110 12.03 15.43 -8.30
CA PRO A 110 11.40 16.58 -7.65
C PRO A 110 10.40 16.12 -6.59
N SER A 111 10.37 16.78 -5.44
CA SER A 111 9.45 16.44 -4.34
C SER A 111 7.98 16.78 -4.62
N ASN A 112 7.73 17.65 -5.61
CA ASN A 112 6.41 18.10 -6.04
C ASN A 112 5.94 17.44 -7.35
N PHE A 113 6.40 16.22 -7.63
CA PHE A 113 5.99 15.47 -8.80
C PHE A 113 4.47 15.23 -8.88
N THR A 114 3.97 15.18 -10.11
CA THR A 114 2.57 14.89 -10.41
C THR A 114 2.33 13.38 -10.43
N ILE A 115 1.20 12.95 -9.89
CA ILE A 115 0.73 11.57 -10.03
C ILE A 115 -0.18 11.51 -11.24
N TRP A 116 0.21 10.70 -12.23
CA TRP A 116 -0.61 10.43 -13.39
C TRP A 116 -1.75 9.48 -13.04
N ASP A 117 -2.94 9.80 -13.54
CA ASP A 117 -4.07 8.90 -13.49
C ASP A 117 -4.07 7.93 -14.70
N ASP A 118 -5.13 7.11 -14.79
CA ASP A 118 -5.30 6.17 -15.89
C ASP A 118 -5.42 6.86 -17.26
N THR A 119 -5.95 8.08 -17.29
CA THR A 119 -6.13 8.86 -18.52
C THR A 119 -4.80 9.40 -19.01
N ASP A 120 -4.01 9.97 -18.09
CA ASP A 120 -2.65 10.45 -18.36
C ASP A 120 -1.78 9.30 -18.87
N SER A 121 -1.81 8.16 -18.17
CA SER A 121 -1.03 6.96 -18.53
C SER A 121 -1.42 6.40 -19.90
N LYS A 122 -2.73 6.37 -20.23
CA LYS A 122 -3.22 5.98 -21.56
C LYS A 122 -2.78 6.96 -22.64
N GLY A 123 -2.79 8.26 -22.34
CA GLY A 123 -2.37 9.31 -23.26
C GLY A 123 -0.89 9.18 -23.63
N ALA A 124 -0.03 9.02 -22.62
CA ALA A 124 1.40 8.82 -22.80
C ALA A 124 1.70 7.56 -23.62
N LEU A 125 1.09 6.42 -23.25
CA LEU A 125 1.28 5.16 -23.99
C LEU A 125 0.82 5.27 -25.45
N LYS A 126 -0.28 5.98 -25.72
CA LYS A 126 -0.77 6.19 -27.09
C LYS A 126 0.22 7.01 -27.91
N ALA A 127 0.89 8.00 -27.32
CA ALA A 127 1.93 8.77 -27.99
C ALA A 127 3.13 7.89 -28.32
N ILE A 128 3.62 7.10 -27.36
CA ILE A 128 4.75 6.17 -27.57
C ILE A 128 4.42 5.15 -28.68
N LEU A 129 3.27 4.48 -28.62
CA LEU A 129 2.88 3.49 -29.62
C LEU A 129 2.69 4.07 -31.03
N SER A 130 2.52 5.39 -31.18
CA SER A 130 2.38 6.03 -32.49
C SER A 130 3.70 6.11 -33.27
N GLU A 131 4.84 5.91 -32.58
CA GLU A 131 6.17 5.86 -33.18
C GLU A 131 6.48 4.48 -33.81
N PHE A 132 5.71 3.45 -33.44
CA PHE A 132 5.88 2.10 -33.95
C PHE A 132 4.98 1.83 -35.17
N PRO A 133 5.45 1.01 -36.14
CA PRO A 133 4.64 0.65 -37.30
C PRO A 133 3.45 -0.23 -36.88
N GLY A 134 2.23 0.27 -37.08
CA GLY A 134 1.03 -0.51 -36.79
C GLY A 134 -0.21 0.34 -36.58
N LYS A 135 -1.35 -0.33 -36.39
CA LYS A 135 -2.59 0.32 -35.93
C LYS A 135 -2.96 -0.24 -34.56
N TYR A 136 -2.68 0.53 -33.52
CA TYR A 136 -3.02 0.14 -32.15
C TYR A 136 -4.41 0.68 -31.76
N ASN A 137 -5.30 -0.25 -31.41
CA ASN A 137 -6.64 0.07 -30.95
C ASN A 137 -6.68 0.11 -29.41
N GLN A 138 -7.87 0.33 -28.83
CA GLN A 138 -8.01 0.36 -27.37
C GLN A 138 -7.69 -0.96 -26.66
N ASN A 139 -7.89 -2.11 -27.31
CA ASN A 139 -7.55 -3.40 -26.71
C ASN A 139 -6.04 -3.57 -26.62
N HIS A 140 -5.30 -3.14 -27.64
CA HIS A 140 -3.83 -3.15 -27.60
C HIS A 140 -3.31 -2.21 -26.50
N LEU A 141 -3.87 -1.00 -26.35
CA LEU A 141 -3.51 -0.10 -25.25
C LEU A 141 -3.73 -0.74 -23.87
N ARG A 142 -4.87 -1.42 -23.69
CA ARG A 142 -5.17 -2.14 -22.44
C ARG A 142 -4.19 -3.30 -22.21
N TYR A 143 -3.79 -4.01 -23.27
CA TYR A 143 -2.80 -5.07 -23.20
C TYR A 143 -1.46 -4.54 -22.68
N PHE A 144 -0.90 -3.51 -23.32
CA PHE A 144 0.38 -2.92 -22.90
C PHE A 144 0.32 -2.38 -21.47
N LEU A 145 -0.72 -1.64 -21.09
CA LEU A 145 -0.89 -1.17 -19.70
C LEU A 145 -0.96 -2.32 -18.70
N GLY A 146 -1.65 -3.41 -19.05
CA GLY A 146 -1.72 -4.60 -18.22
C GLY A 146 -0.34 -5.22 -18.01
N LYS A 147 0.45 -5.40 -19.08
CA LYS A 147 1.80 -5.95 -19.00
C LYS A 147 2.76 -5.07 -18.20
N ILE A 148 2.72 -3.76 -18.43
CA ILE A 148 3.50 -2.78 -17.65
C ILE A 148 3.13 -2.86 -16.17
N SER A 149 1.83 -2.97 -15.85
CA SER A 149 1.37 -3.15 -14.46
C SER A 149 1.89 -4.46 -13.86
N ASP A 150 1.78 -5.57 -14.60
CA ASP A 150 2.24 -6.89 -14.15
C ASP A 150 3.75 -6.90 -13.87
N PHE A 151 4.55 -6.23 -14.71
CA PHE A 151 6.00 -6.10 -14.50
C PHE A 151 6.31 -5.26 -13.26
N LYS A 152 5.63 -4.12 -13.07
CA LYS A 152 5.78 -3.27 -11.88
C LYS A 152 5.36 -3.98 -10.59
N ASP A 153 4.27 -4.75 -10.62
CA ASP A 153 3.80 -5.53 -9.47
C ASP A 153 4.79 -6.63 -9.06
N LYS A 154 5.58 -7.13 -10.02
CA LYS A 154 6.69 -8.07 -9.80
C LYS A 154 8.01 -7.39 -9.47
N LEU A 155 8.03 -6.06 -9.39
CA LEU A 155 9.22 -5.23 -9.16
C LEU A 155 10.32 -5.42 -10.22
N LEU A 156 9.94 -5.68 -11.47
CA LEU A 156 10.89 -5.83 -12.58
C LEU A 156 11.14 -4.46 -13.24
N SER A 157 12.40 -4.02 -13.27
CA SER A 157 12.81 -2.86 -14.06
C SER A 157 12.77 -3.16 -15.57
N PRO A 158 12.80 -2.13 -16.45
CA PRO A 158 12.89 -2.36 -17.89
C PRO A 158 14.09 -3.21 -18.29
N GLU A 159 15.25 -3.00 -17.66
CA GLU A 159 16.46 -3.80 -17.88
C GLU A 159 16.27 -5.25 -17.43
N GLU A 160 15.61 -5.48 -16.29
CA GLU A 160 15.34 -6.82 -15.80
C GLU A 160 14.31 -7.56 -16.65
N VAL A 161 13.34 -6.86 -17.24
CA VAL A 161 12.42 -7.47 -18.20
C VAL A 161 13.17 -7.94 -19.44
N ALA A 162 14.06 -7.10 -19.99
CA ALA A 162 14.87 -7.48 -21.15
C ALA A 162 15.82 -8.67 -20.87
N GLU A 163 16.30 -8.82 -19.64
CA GLU A 163 17.22 -9.91 -19.27
C GLU A 163 16.50 -11.21 -18.86
N LYS A 164 15.41 -11.10 -18.09
CA LYS A 164 14.84 -12.23 -17.33
C LYS A 164 13.50 -12.73 -17.85
N VAL A 165 12.85 -11.99 -18.74
CA VAL A 165 11.53 -12.35 -19.27
C VAL A 165 11.69 -12.78 -20.73
N ASP A 166 11.19 -13.96 -21.06
CA ASP A 166 11.08 -14.40 -22.44
C ASP A 166 9.93 -13.64 -23.12
N LEU A 167 10.26 -12.53 -23.78
CA LEU A 167 9.29 -11.67 -24.46
C LEU A 167 8.76 -12.29 -25.76
N GLU A 168 9.38 -13.35 -26.30
CA GLU A 168 8.88 -14.05 -27.49
C GLU A 168 7.52 -14.72 -27.23
N GLU A 169 7.23 -15.08 -25.98
CA GLU A 169 5.94 -15.63 -25.56
C GLU A 169 4.81 -14.57 -25.50
N TYR A 170 5.14 -13.28 -25.64
CA TYR A 170 4.21 -12.18 -25.49
C TYR A 170 3.77 -11.64 -26.85
N GLU A 171 2.47 -11.36 -26.98
CA GLU A 171 1.97 -10.56 -28.09
C GLU A 171 2.67 -9.19 -28.12
N PHE A 172 3.31 -8.86 -29.23
CA PHE A 172 4.14 -7.65 -29.38
C PHE A 172 5.40 -7.60 -28.49
N GLY A 173 6.03 -8.74 -28.18
CA GLY A 173 7.27 -8.82 -27.38
C GLY A 173 8.32 -7.77 -27.72
N ASP A 174 8.71 -7.67 -29.00
CA ASP A 174 9.71 -6.69 -29.49
C ASP A 174 9.33 -5.22 -29.17
N ILE A 175 8.04 -4.90 -29.19
CA ILE A 175 7.53 -3.55 -28.91
C ILE A 175 7.38 -3.35 -27.40
N LEU A 176 7.01 -4.39 -26.67
CA LEU A 176 6.77 -4.35 -25.23
C LEU A 176 8.06 -4.01 -24.47
N GLU A 177 9.22 -4.49 -24.92
CA GLU A 177 10.51 -4.11 -24.36
C GLU A 177 10.75 -2.60 -24.47
N GLU A 178 10.59 -2.05 -25.69
CA GLU A 178 10.85 -0.64 -25.97
C GLU A 178 9.82 0.29 -25.32
N VAL A 179 8.55 -0.12 -25.24
CA VAL A 179 7.48 0.65 -24.61
C VAL A 179 7.63 0.72 -23.09
N TYR A 180 8.27 -0.28 -22.46
CA TYR A 180 8.44 -0.31 -21.01
C TYR A 180 9.66 0.47 -20.51
N LYS A 181 10.65 0.71 -21.39
CA LYS A 181 11.81 1.59 -21.13
C LYS A 181 11.37 3.03 -20.83
#